data_AF-A0AAU2I9H6-F1
#
_entry.id   AF-A0AAU2I9H6-F1
#
_cell.length_a   1.000
_cell.length_b   1.000
_cell.length_c   1.000
_cell.angle_alpha   90.00
_cell.angle_beta   90.00
_cell.angle_gamma   90.00
#
_symmetry.space_group_name_H-M   'P 1'
#
loop_
_entity.id
_entity.type
_entity.pdbx_description
1 polymer ?
#
loop_
_entity_poly.entity_id
_entity_poly.type
_entity_poly.pdbx_seq_one_letter_code
_entity_poly.pdbx_strand_id
1 'polypeptide(L)' 'MAALDRYRVTLMTGGAVVMQGVWPNRETGQRKFRSWIGSYGSIPDARITLAEQAAEESWSDLDAWPDSAA' A
#
# COMPACT_ATOMS: atom_id res chain seq x y z
N MET A 1 -16.89 -16.20 10.35
CA MET A 1 -15.80 -15.71 11.22
C MET A 1 -15.20 -14.52 10.52
N ALA A 2 -15.67 -13.32 10.84
CA ALA A 2 -15.32 -12.10 10.14
C ALA A 2 -14.23 -11.34 10.90
N ALA A 3 -13.46 -10.56 10.13
CA ALA A 3 -12.43 -9.59 10.51
C ALA A 3 -11.00 -10.14 10.62
N LEU A 4 -10.24 -9.97 9.53
CA LEU A 4 -8.85 -9.57 9.66
C LEU A 4 -8.64 -8.32 8.81
N ASP A 5 -8.47 -7.20 9.50
CA ASP A 5 -8.17 -5.86 8.98
C ASP A 5 -6.71 -5.86 8.46
N ARG A 6 -6.48 -6.57 7.35
CA ARG A 6 -5.15 -6.72 6.77
C ARG A 6 -4.86 -5.52 5.89
N TYR A 7 -3.65 -5.01 5.98
CA TYR A 7 -3.18 -3.88 5.20
C TYR A 7 -2.10 -4.35 4.25
N ARG A 8 -2.32 -4.15 2.96
CA ARG A 8 -1.34 -4.43 1.92
C ARG A 8 -0.73 -3.12 1.48
N VAL A 9 0.60 -3.07 1.45
CA VAL A 9 1.32 -2.02 0.72
C VAL A 9 1.97 -2.66 -0.49
N THR A 10 1.70 -2.09 -1.65
CA THR A 10 2.25 -2.53 -2.93
C THR A 10 3.11 -1.39 -3.50
N LEU A 11 4.35 -1.69 -3.83
CA LEU A 11 5.25 -0.82 -4.57
C LEU A 11 5.32 -1.34 -6.01
N MET A 12 4.96 -0.47 -6.92
CA MET A 12 5.10 -0.63 -8.35
C MET A 12 6.14 0.35 -8.88
N THR A 13 6.86 -0.03 -9.91
CA THR A 13 7.75 0.86 -10.66
C THR A 13 7.73 0.45 -12.12
N GLY A 14 7.60 1.41 -13.04
CA GLY A 14 7.51 1.13 -14.47
C GLY A 14 6.37 0.17 -14.86
N GLY A 15 5.24 0.22 -14.13
CA GLY A 15 4.08 -0.63 -14.37
C GLY A 15 4.17 -2.07 -13.82
N ALA A 16 5.26 -2.44 -13.14
CA ALA A 16 5.43 -3.76 -12.54
C ALA A 16 5.43 -3.69 -11.01
N VAL A 17 4.79 -4.66 -10.34
CA VAL A 17 4.91 -4.83 -8.88
C VAL A 17 6.31 -5.32 -8.56
N VAL A 18 7.08 -4.51 -7.84
CA VAL A 18 8.42 -4.88 -7.38
C VAL A 18 8.45 -5.32 -5.93
N MET A 19 7.54 -4.80 -5.10
CA MET A 19 7.47 -5.20 -3.70
C MET A 19 6.04 -5.18 -3.20
N GLN A 20 5.68 -6.19 -2.40
CA GLN A 20 4.37 -6.28 -1.77
C GLN A 20 4.54 -6.78 -0.32
N GLY A 21 3.89 -6.11 0.62
CA GLY A 21 3.86 -6.51 2.02
C GLY A 21 2.43 -6.48 2.55
N VAL A 22 2.09 -7.42 3.44
CA VAL A 22 0.79 -7.49 4.11
C VAL A 22 1.01 -7.50 5.63
N TRP A 23 0.27 -6.66 6.34
CA TRP A 23 0.33 -6.52 7.80
C TRP A 23 -1.04 -6.70 8.44
N PRO A 24 -1.12 -7.21 9.68
CA PRO A 24 -2.39 -7.41 10.37
C PRO A 24 -2.92 -6.16 11.11
N ASN A 25 -2.23 -5.02 11.02
CA ASN A 25 -2.62 -3.78 11.72
C ASN A 25 -2.44 -2.55 10.80
N ARG A 26 -3.44 -1.66 10.83
CA ARG A 26 -3.50 -0.37 10.12
C ARG A 26 -2.28 0.49 10.37
N GLU A 27 -1.94 0.68 11.63
CA GLU A 27 -0.84 1.57 12.02
C GLU A 27 0.49 1.10 11.43
N THR A 28 0.72 -0.22 11.44
CA THR A 28 1.92 -0.83 10.83
C THR A 28 1.90 -0.65 9.31
N GLY A 29 0.76 -0.90 8.65
CA GLY A 29 0.59 -0.69 7.22
C GLY A 29 0.87 0.76 6.80
N GLN A 30 0.26 1.73 7.49
CA GLN A 30 0.48 3.16 7.24
C GLN A 30 1.91 3.61 7.53
N ARG A 31 2.54 3.08 8.58
CA ARG A 31 3.94 3.38 8.88
C ARG A 31 4.86 2.83 7.78
N LYS A 32 4.58 1.63 7.28
CA LYS A 32 5.35 1.02 6.18
C LYS A 32 5.13 1.77 4.87
N PHE A 33 3.90 2.16 4.57
CA PHE A 33 3.56 3.02 3.43
C PHE A 33 4.39 4.30 3.42
N ARG A 34 4.36 5.09 4.51
CA ARG A 34 5.17 6.32 4.63
C ARG A 34 6.67 6.06 4.57
N SER A 35 7.14 4.97 5.17
CA SER A 35 8.55 4.56 5.09
C SER A 35 8.95 4.24 3.65
N TRP A 36 8.09 3.56 2.89
CA TRP A 36 8.36 3.23 1.49
C TRP A 36 8.35 4.48 0.61
N ILE A 37 7.47 5.44 0.87
CA ILE A 37 7.49 6.73 0.17
C ILE A 37 8.84 7.43 0.39
N GLY A 38 9.31 7.50 1.64
CA GLY A 38 10.62 8.09 1.93
C GLY A 38 11.80 7.34 1.32
N SER A 39 11.74 6.01 1.23
CA SER A 39 12.84 5.18 0.73
C SER A 39 12.84 4.97 -0.79
N TYR A 40 11.67 4.85 -1.40
CA TYR A 40 11.48 4.48 -2.80
C TYR A 40 10.78 5.56 -3.62
N GLY A 41 10.23 6.61 -3.00
CA GLY A 41 9.56 7.69 -3.73
C GLY A 41 10.50 8.54 -4.60
N SER A 42 11.81 8.45 -4.41
CA SER A 42 12.77 9.06 -5.34
C SER A 42 13.01 8.23 -6.61
N ILE A 43 12.47 7.00 -6.68
CA ILE A 43 12.58 6.16 -7.87
C ILE A 43 11.58 6.67 -8.93
N PRO A 44 12.01 6.89 -10.19
CA PRO A 44 11.11 7.29 -11.25
C PRO A 44 10.02 6.24 -11.48
N ASP A 45 8.79 6.68 -11.76
CA ASP A 45 7.61 5.82 -11.91
C ASP A 45 7.24 4.99 -10.67
N ALA A 46 7.79 5.31 -9.48
CA ALA A 46 7.38 4.64 -8.26
C ALA A 46 5.94 4.97 -7.91
N ARG A 47 5.11 3.94 -7.80
CA ARG A 47 3.73 4.01 -7.31
C ARG A 47 3.58 3.10 -6.11
N ILE A 48 3.26 3.66 -4.97
CA ILE A 48 3.06 2.95 -3.72
C ILE A 48 1.58 3.05 -3.40
N THR A 49 0.92 1.93 -3.17
CA THR A 49 -0.51 1.90 -2.83
C THR A 49 -0.69 1.18 -1.51
N LEU A 50 -1.47 1.77 -0.60
CA LEU A 50 -1.95 1.16 0.62
C LEU A 50 -3.38 0.71 0.39
N ALA A 51 -3.66 -0.58 0.59
CA ALA A 51 -5.00 -1.15 0.55
C ALA A 51 -5.32 -1.84 1.88
N GLU A 52 -6.57 -1.77 2.30
CA GLU A 52 -7.11 -2.58 3.39
C GLU A 52 -7.93 -3.76 2.85
N GLN A 53 -7.94 -4.87 3.58
CA GLN A 53 -8.80 -6.00 3.30
C GLN A 53 -10.05 -5.90 4.17
N ALA A 54 -11.19 -5.69 3.53
CA ALA A 54 -12.49 -5.73 4.19
C ALA A 54 -12.85 -7.18 4.59
N ALA A 55 -13.84 -7.31 5.47
CA ALA A 55 -14.34 -8.61 5.96
C ALA A 55 -14.80 -9.56 4.84
N GLU A 56 -15.09 -9.04 3.65
CA GLU A 56 -15.54 -9.75 2.46
C GLU A 56 -14.39 -10.15 1.52
N GLU A 57 -13.16 -10.25 2.04
CA GLU A 57 -11.93 -10.59 1.30
C GLU A 57 -11.53 -9.62 0.18
N SER A 58 -12.33 -8.57 -0.03
CA SER A 58 -12.08 -7.49 -0.99
C SER A 58 -10.99 -6.55 -0.48
N TRP A 59 -10.08 -6.16 -1.38
CA TRP A 59 -9.07 -5.14 -1.10
C TRP A 59 -9.57 -3.79 -1.58
N SER A 60 -9.59 -2.81 -0.68
CA SER A 60 -9.94 -1.43 -0.98
C SER A 60 -8.70 -0.55 -0.84
N ASP A 61 -8.35 0.18 -1.90
CA ASP A 61 -7.26 1.14 -1.86
C ASP A 61 -7.62 2.29 -0.92
N LEU A 62 -6.85 2.42 0.15
CA LEU A 62 -6.99 3.47 1.15
C LEU A 62 -6.24 4.73 0.78
N ASP A 63 -5.04 4.56 0.22
CA ASP A 63 -4.13 5.65 -0.06
C ASP A 63 -3.19 5.26 -1.21
N ALA A 64 -2.77 6.22 -2.01
CA ALA A 64 -1.87 5.99 -3.12
C ALA A 64 -0.88 7.14 -3.24
N TRP A 65 0.37 6.80 -3.48
CA TRP A 65 1.45 7.72 -3.72
C TRP A 65 2.12 7.41 -5.06
N PRO A 66 2.47 8.41 -5.90
CA PRO A 66 2.08 9.80 -5.76
C PRO A 66 0.56 9.93 -5.81
N ASP A 67 0.01 10.79 -4.93
CA ASP A 67 -1.40 11.12 -4.95
C ASP A 67 -1.68 11.70 -6.33
N SER A 68 -2.56 11.05 -7.08
CA SER A 68 -2.90 11.47 -8.43
C SER A 68 -3.86 12.66 -8.40
N ALA A 69 -3.62 13.64 -7.52
CA ALA A 69 -4.25 14.95 -7.59
C ALA A 69 -3.40 15.83 -8.51
N ALA A 70 -3.69 15.72 -9.81
CA ALA A 70 -3.43 16.78 -10.77
C ALA A 70 -4.60 17.78 -10.76
#